data_AF-A0A160PBG5-F1
#
_entry.id   AF-A0A160PBG5-F1
#
_cell.length_a   1.000
_cell.length_b   1.000
_cell.length_c   1.000
_cell.angle_alpha   90.00
_cell.angle_beta   90.00
_cell.angle_gamma   90.00
#
_symmetry.space_group_name_H-M   'P 1'
#
loop_
_entity.id
_entity.type
_entity.pdbx_description
1 polymer ?
#
loop_
_entity_poly.entity_id
_entity_poly.type
_entity_poly.pdbx_seq_one_letter_code
_entity_poly.pdbx_strand_id
1 'polypeptide(L)'
;MTGDLPPPPIVCLLSEHREGSLLQIEAEIRSTSVKSGTYRLLVRKQGSSGSTQISQQSNFSIASNSTVRLDGLRISLEPDGRYRAQLSVRIGAIEYTCEREGPDVSTPL
;
A
#
# COMPACT_ATOMS: atom_id res chain seq x y z
N MET A 1 19.59 14.75 25.50
CA MET A 1 20.11 13.84 24.45
C MET A 1 18.91 13.17 23.81
N THR A 2 18.28 13.83 22.85
CA THR A 2 17.15 13.27 22.11
C THR A 2 17.77 12.36 21.05
N GLY A 3 17.66 11.05 21.24
CA GLY A 3 18.15 10.07 20.28
C GLY A 3 17.36 10.22 18.99
N ASP A 4 17.94 10.93 18.03
CA ASP A 4 17.45 11.03 16.67
C ASP A 4 17.63 9.64 16.04
N LEU A 5 16.59 8.81 16.13
CA LEU A 5 16.57 7.55 15.40
C LEU A 5 16.64 7.91 13.91
N PRO A 6 17.61 7.36 13.15
CA PRO A 6 17.71 7.66 11.74
C PRO A 6 16.37 7.35 11.07
N PRO A 7 15.88 8.23 10.18
CA PRO A 7 14.61 8.01 9.51
C PRO A 7 14.63 6.64 8.81
N PRO A 8 13.49 5.92 8.80
CA PRO A 8 13.45 4.59 8.21
C PRO A 8 13.96 4.66 6.77
N PRO A 9 14.85 3.74 6.37
CA PRO A 9 15.51 3.83 5.07
C PRO A 9 14.54 3.61 3.90
N ILE A 10 13.32 3.15 4.20
CA ILE A 10 12.20 3.02 3.27
C ILE A 10 10.96 3.66 3.89
N VAL A 11 10.23 4.38 3.05
CA VAL A 11 8.86 4.80 3.32
C VAL A 11 7.96 4.11 2.30
N CYS A 12 6.94 3.39 2.76
CA CYS A 12 5.91 2.86 1.89
C CYS A 12 4.62 3.65 2.08
N LEU A 13 3.93 3.91 0.96
CA LEU A 13 2.74 4.75 0.92
C LEU A 13 1.65 4.01 0.16
N LEU A 14 0.43 4.08 0.70
CA LEU A 14 -0.78 3.59 0.06
C LEU A 14 -1.73 4.78 -0.12
N SER A 15 -2.05 5.06 -1.37
CA SER A 15 -3.01 6.09 -1.77
C SER A 15 -4.22 5.42 -2.40
N GLU A 16 -5.37 6.07 -2.27
CA GLU A 16 -6.58 5.63 -2.96
C GLU A 16 -7.12 6.77 -3.80
N HIS A 17 -7.71 6.42 -4.94
CA HIS A 17 -8.47 7.33 -5.77
C HIS A 17 -9.81 6.66 -6.10
N ARG A 18 -10.91 7.31 -5.68
CA ARG A 18 -12.26 6.78 -5.88
C ARG A 18 -12.99 7.59 -6.94
N GLU A 19 -13.54 6.89 -7.92
CA GLU A 19 -14.41 7.43 -8.96
C GLU A 19 -15.71 6.61 -8.99
N GLY A 20 -16.75 7.10 -8.30
CA GLY A 20 -17.99 6.34 -8.10
C GLY A 20 -17.77 5.07 -7.30
N SER A 21 -18.09 3.91 -7.89
CA SER A 21 -17.84 2.58 -7.30
C SER A 21 -16.46 2.02 -7.66
N LEU A 22 -15.67 2.69 -8.49
CA LEU A 22 -14.33 2.27 -8.83
C LEU A 22 -13.33 2.83 -7.82
N LEU A 23 -12.52 1.95 -7.25
CA LEU A 23 -11.42 2.29 -6.35
C LEU A 23 -10.10 1.90 -7.02
N GLN A 24 -9.24 2.89 -7.22
CA GLN A 24 -7.86 2.70 -7.65
C GLN A 24 -6.95 2.82 -6.41
N ILE A 25 -6.24 1.74 -6.09
CA ILE A 25 -5.27 1.69 -5.01
C ILE A 25 -3.90 1.85 -5.64
N GLU A 26 -3.18 2.88 -5.23
CA GLU A 26 -1.81 3.16 -5.67
C GLU A 26 -0.85 2.89 -4.51
N ALA A 27 0.26 2.24 -4.82
CA ALA A 27 1.25 1.89 -3.83
C ALA A 27 2.62 2.44 -4.28
N GLU A 28 3.29 3.15 -3.39
CA GLU A 28 4.60 3.74 -3.65
C GLU A 28 5.62 3.25 -2.61
N ILE A 29 6.85 3.02 -3.06
CA ILE A 29 8.00 2.75 -2.21
C ILE A 29 9.00 3.88 -2.45
N ARG A 30 9.40 4.58 -1.39
CA ARG A 30 10.38 5.67 -1.42
C ARG A 30 11.59 5.29 -0.61
N SER A 31 12.78 5.66 -1.10
CA SER A 31 14.04 5.35 -0.44
C SER A 31 15.01 6.52 -0.60
N THR A 32 15.74 6.85 0.47
CA THR A 32 16.85 7.82 0.45
C THR A 32 18.20 7.17 0.10
N SER A 33 18.19 5.87 -0.20
CA SER A 33 19.39 5.09 -0.55
C SER A 33 19.08 4.06 -1.64
N VAL A 34 20.10 3.57 -2.34
CA VAL A 34 19.90 2.46 -3.28
C VAL A 34 19.46 1.22 -2.51
N LYS A 35 18.33 0.63 -2.90
CA LYS A 35 17.77 -0.56 -2.28
C LYS A 35 17.18 -1.50 -3.34
N SER A 36 17.19 -2.78 -3.04
CA SER A 36 16.51 -3.80 -3.82
C SER A 36 15.89 -4.83 -2.88
N GLY A 37 14.82 -5.46 -3.33
CA GLY A 37 14.08 -6.39 -2.49
C GLY A 37 12.83 -6.91 -3.17
N THR A 38 11.92 -7.43 -2.36
CA THR A 38 10.60 -7.87 -2.79
C THR A 38 9.53 -7.02 -2.13
N TYR A 39 8.44 -6.78 -2.85
CA TYR A 39 7.22 -6.26 -2.25
C TYR A 39 6.09 -7.26 -2.43
N ARG A 40 5.11 -7.19 -1.52
CA ARG A 40 3.84 -7.89 -1.61
C ARG A 40 2.72 -6.90 -1.30
N LEU A 41 1.86 -6.66 -2.28
CA LEU A 41 0.62 -5.91 -2.14
C LEU A 41 -0.53 -6.90 -1.99
N LEU A 42 -1.18 -6.89 -0.83
CA LEU A 42 -2.37 -7.67 -0.52
C LEU A 42 -3.56 -6.73 -0.42
N VAL A 43 -4.55 -6.89 -1.29
CA VAL A 43 -5.81 -6.14 -1.24
C VAL A 43 -6.94 -7.12 -0.97
N ARG A 44 -7.64 -6.91 0.15
CA ARG A 44 -8.87 -7.62 0.50
C ARG A 44 -10.04 -6.69 0.29
N LYS A 45 -11.06 -7.16 -0.40
CA LYS A 45 -12.36 -6.50 -0.56
C LYS A 45 -13.43 -7.37 0.07
N GLN A 46 -14.33 -6.78 0.83
CA GLN A 46 -15.51 -7.44 1.39
C GLN A 46 -16.73 -6.57 1.13
N GLY A 47 -17.79 -7.15 0.58
CA GLY A 47 -19.06 -6.46 0.35
C GLY A 47 -20.22 -7.43 0.27
N SER A 48 -21.41 -6.89 0.03
CA SER A 48 -22.64 -7.67 -0.16
C SER A 48 -22.55 -8.73 -1.26
N SER A 49 -21.71 -8.53 -2.27
CA SER A 49 -21.50 -9.50 -3.35
C SER A 49 -20.47 -10.60 -3.02
N GLY A 50 -19.81 -10.49 -1.86
CA GLY A 50 -18.82 -11.46 -1.39
C GLY A 50 -17.47 -10.85 -1.02
N SER A 51 -16.48 -11.73 -0.82
CA SER A 51 -15.11 -11.36 -0.48
C SER A 51 -14.16 -11.68 -1.61
N THR A 52 -13.25 -10.78 -1.93
CA THR A 52 -12.16 -10.98 -2.90
C THR A 52 -10.83 -10.67 -2.24
N GLN A 53 -9.80 -11.47 -2.54
CA GLN A 53 -8.44 -11.20 -2.10
C GLN A 53 -7.52 -11.23 -3.32
N ILE A 54 -6.74 -10.17 -3.48
CA ILE A 54 -5.77 -10.01 -4.55
C ILE A 54 -4.40 -9.87 -3.90
N SER A 55 -3.42 -10.66 -4.37
CA SER A 55 -2.05 -10.66 -3.87
C SER A 55 -1.10 -10.50 -5.04
N GLN A 56 -0.45 -9.35 -5.15
CA GLN A 56 0.61 -9.08 -6.13
C GLN A 56 1.95 -9.10 -5.42
N GLN A 57 2.93 -9.78 -5.99
CA GLN A 57 4.28 -9.84 -5.46
C GLN A 57 5.27 -9.68 -6.60
N SER A 58 6.28 -8.83 -6.41
CA SER A 58 7.36 -8.69 -7.38
C SER A 58 8.65 -8.21 -6.72
N ASN A 59 9.74 -8.31 -7.48
CA ASN A 59 11.00 -7.70 -7.11
C ASN A 59 10.96 -6.21 -7.46
N PHE A 60 11.68 -5.40 -6.69
CA PHE A 60 11.90 -3.99 -7.02
C PHE A 60 13.37 -3.62 -6.84
N SER A 61 13.80 -2.61 -7.56
CA SER A 61 15.08 -1.92 -7.37
C SER A 61 14.81 -0.43 -7.43
N ILE A 62 15.32 0.31 -6.44
CA ILE A 62 15.10 1.74 -6.29
C ILE A 62 16.45 2.43 -6.15
N ALA A 63 16.66 3.48 -6.94
CA ALA A 63 17.83 4.33 -6.82
C ALA A 63 17.73 5.23 -5.58
N SER A 64 18.85 5.87 -5.24
CA SER A 64 18.87 6.84 -4.14
C SER A 64 17.90 8.00 -4.40
N ASN A 65 17.21 8.46 -3.35
CA ASN A 65 16.22 9.55 -3.39
C ASN A 65 15.16 9.39 -4.48
N SER A 66 14.80 8.14 -4.79
CA SER A 66 13.84 7.82 -5.86
C SER A 66 12.56 7.24 -5.29
N THR A 67 11.53 7.17 -6.14
CA THR A 67 10.24 6.55 -5.84
C THR A 67 9.95 5.48 -6.88
N VAL A 68 9.56 4.29 -6.41
CA VAL A 68 9.00 3.23 -7.25
C VAL A 68 7.50 3.25 -7.06
N ARG A 69 6.77 3.45 -8.15
CA ARG A 69 5.32 3.25 -8.20
C ARG A 69 5.05 1.80 -8.57
N LEU A 70 4.26 1.13 -7.76
CA LEU A 70 3.74 -0.19 -8.07
C LEU A 70 2.53 0.00 -8.96
N ASP A 71 2.31 -0.94 -9.91
CA ASP A 71 1.12 -0.91 -10.74
C ASP A 71 -0.13 -0.90 -9.84
N GLY A 72 -0.91 0.18 -9.97
CA GLY A 72 -2.09 0.38 -9.15
C GLY A 72 -3.14 -0.69 -9.41
N LEU A 73 -3.83 -1.11 -8.35
CA LEU A 73 -4.92 -2.07 -8.45
C LEU A 73 -6.25 -1.34 -8.57
N ARG A 74 -7.05 -1.69 -9.59
CA ARG A 74 -8.42 -1.18 -9.73
C ARG A 74 -9.40 -2.25 -9.29
N ILE A 75 -10.27 -1.90 -8.33
CA ILE A 75 -11.34 -2.77 -7.85
C ILE A 75 -12.65 -2.00 -7.82
N SER A 76 -13.76 -2.67 -8.15
CA SER A 76 -15.09 -2.13 -7.89
C SER A 76 -15.48 -2.41 -6.44
N LEU A 77 -15.81 -1.38 -5.69
CA LEU A 77 -16.25 -1.43 -4.30
C LEU A 77 -17.73 -1.05 -4.19
N GLU A 78 -18.51 -1.93 -3.59
CA GLU A 78 -19.92 -1.66 -3.26
C GLU A 78 -20.06 -0.50 -2.26
N PRO A 79 -21.22 0.19 -2.19
CA PRO A 79 -21.42 1.33 -1.29
C PRO A 79 -21.20 0.99 0.20
N ASP A 80 -21.59 -0.22 0.59
CA ASP A 80 -21.39 -0.83 1.90
C ASP A 80 -20.10 -1.65 2.01
N GLY A 81 -19.37 -1.76 0.90
CA GLY A 81 -18.15 -2.56 0.80
C GLY A 81 -16.99 -1.92 1.56
N ARG A 82 -16.16 -2.77 2.16
CA ARG A 82 -14.90 -2.41 2.79
C ARG A 82 -13.73 -3.00 2.04
N TYR A 83 -12.59 -2.33 2.11
CA TYR A 83 -11.35 -2.85 1.59
C TYR A 83 -10.22 -2.65 2.60
N ARG A 84 -9.20 -3.50 2.50
CA ARG A 84 -7.93 -3.37 3.21
C ARG A 84 -6.80 -3.68 2.25
N ALA A 85 -5.96 -2.69 1.99
CA ALA A 85 -4.71 -2.81 1.28
C ALA A 85 -3.56 -2.90 2.29
N GLN A 86 -2.68 -3.86 2.11
CA GLN A 86 -1.46 -4.02 2.89
C GLN A 86 -0.30 -4.15 1.93
N LEU A 87 0.68 -3.26 2.03
CA LEU A 87 1.93 -3.34 1.31
C LEU A 87 3.03 -3.75 2.28
N SER A 88 3.62 -4.92 2.05
CA SER A 88 4.79 -5.41 2.75
C SER A 88 6.01 -5.34 1.84
N VAL A 89 7.08 -4.70 2.29
CA VAL A 89 8.33 -4.47 1.56
C VAL A 89 9.47 -5.12 2.32
N ARG A 90 10.11 -6.12 1.71
CA ARG A 90 11.20 -6.87 2.31
C ARG A 90 12.53 -6.55 1.64
N ILE A 91 13.51 -6.15 2.45
CA ILE A 91 14.89 -5.86 2.04
C ILE A 91 15.82 -6.67 2.93
N GLY A 92 16.37 -7.76 2.39
CA GLY A 92 17.15 -8.71 3.16
C GLY A 92 16.33 -9.32 4.30
N ALA A 93 16.73 -9.04 5.54
CA ALA A 93 16.07 -9.52 6.75
C ALA A 93 15.01 -8.55 7.31
N ILE A 94 14.91 -7.34 6.79
CA ILE A 94 13.99 -6.32 7.31
C ILE A 94 12.72 -6.29 6.46
N GLU A 95 11.57 -6.25 7.12
CA GLU A 95 10.27 -6.08 6.49
C GLU A 95 9.59 -4.81 7.00
N TYR A 96 9.15 -3.97 6.06
CA TYR A 96 8.35 -2.77 6.32
C TYR A 96 6.94 -3.04 5.86
N THR A 97 5.95 -2.66 6.65
CA THR A 97 4.55 -2.83 6.27
C THR A 97 3.80 -1.52 6.48
N CYS A 98 3.02 -1.14 5.47
CA CYS A 98 2.02 -0.09 5.57
C CYS A 98 0.67 -0.68 5.14
N GLU A 99 -0.38 -0.15 5.74
CA GLU A 99 -1.73 -0.56 5.46
C GLU A 99 -2.63 0.65 5.28
N ARG A 100 -3.67 0.45 4.48
CA ARG A 100 -4.75 1.39 4.29
C ARG A 100 -6.04 0.60 4.20
N GLU A 101 -7.01 1.00 4.98
CA GLU A 101 -8.35 0.43 4.94
C GLU A 101 -9.34 1.52 4.56
N GLY A 102 -10.47 1.11 3.99
CA GLY A 102 -11.54 2.04 3.73
C GLY A 102 -12.87 1.35 3.43
N PRO A 103 -13.93 2.14 3.18
CA PRO A 103 -13.93 3.60 3.19
C PRO A 103 -13.56 4.14 4.59
N ASP A 104 -12.71 5.17 4.64
CA ASP A 104 -12.62 6.06 5.80
C ASP A 104 -14.06 6.48 6.10
N VAL A 105 -14.61 5.96 7.20
CA VAL A 105 -15.98 6.28 7.59
C VAL A 105 -15.96 7.77 7.88
N SER A 106 -16.43 8.58 6.93
CA SER A 106 -16.81 9.96 7.23
C SER A 106 -17.97 9.81 8.18
N THR A 107 -17.70 9.84 9.48
CA THR A 107 -18.72 9.84 10.53
C THR A 107 -19.65 11.00 10.20
N PRO A 108 -20.91 10.78 9.80
CA PRO A 108 -21.86 11.87 9.74
C PRO A 108 -22.15 12.27 11.19
N LEU A 109 -21.83 13.51 11.53
CA LEU A 109 -22.36 14.17 12.73
C LEU A 109 -23.86 14.42 12.56
#